data_AF-A0A833WB11-F1
#
_entry.id   AF-A0A833WB11-F1
#
_cell.length_a   1.000
_cell.length_b   1.000
_cell.length_c   1.000
_cell.angle_alpha   90.00
_cell.angle_beta   90.00
_cell.angle_gamma   90.00
#
_symmetry.space_group_name_H-M   'P 1'
#
loop_
_entity.id
_entity.type
_entity.pdbx_description
1 polymer ?
#
loop_
_entity_poly.entity_id
_entity_poly.type
_entity_poly.pdbx_seq_one_letter_code
_entity_poly.pdbx_strand_id
1 'polypeptide(L)'
;MEEYPPIIVRLAINRIDLNLIKNENVQPRIYTPGEEISSQPDFLRGHGTYVDDENTLRASVAGVLEKVNKLISIRPLKARYQGEIGDVIVGRITEVQQKRWKVDTNSKLDSVLLLSSVNLPGGELRRRSAEDEQTMRRYLQEGDLICAEVQSTFVDGSLSLHTRVLKYGKLSQGIMLKVSPALIKRKKTHFHNLECGASLILGNNGYIWIGANKQDSDRSEGGFTQDLSRIPQKFYQRNMDACFTAFDKDGDGYLSIMEFEFICRALFRNDRGKVYNVDESQLKEIYSIFDLNGDGKIDKEEFEICWNRWIKICTRPKSAFLIVDVQNDFITGSLNIKQCAAQHDGSEVIEPINRLLETVQFDAVFYSLDWHPMDHVSFIDNLHLREVDPSSGISKEAAQVYDTITFRGPPLLKQRLWPRHCIQDSWGAELHKDLKIVDNAIKIYKGTNPEVDSYSVFWDNKKMMETSLSSQLQEKSATDIYICGLAYDVCVGATAIDALTNGYRTILIDDCSRGVDLVDIEKTKTTVIANNGVIVNSSQVKAMVEGKDRRPELGYKLAIEIKRKLNFIDDDNQ
;
A
#
# COMPACT_ATOMS: atom_id res chain seq x y z
N MET A 1 -3.87 0.10 -14.47
CA MET A 1 -3.92 1.47 -13.93
C MET A 1 -4.36 1.34 -12.48
N GLU A 2 -3.58 1.88 -11.55
CA GLU A 2 -3.88 1.77 -10.11
C GLU A 2 -5.22 2.45 -9.79
N GLU A 3 -6.20 1.68 -9.32
CA GLU A 3 -7.55 2.18 -9.07
C GLU A 3 -7.54 3.00 -7.77
N TYR A 4 -7.59 4.31 -7.95
CA TYR A 4 -7.62 5.30 -6.90
C TYR A 4 -8.76 5.02 -5.90
N PRO A 5 -8.60 5.40 -4.62
CA PRO A 5 -9.65 5.23 -3.61
C PRO A 5 -11.01 5.75 -4.15
N PRO A 6 -12.13 5.09 -3.81
CA PRO A 6 -13.43 5.39 -4.40
C PRO A 6 -13.73 6.88 -4.28
N ILE A 7 -14.05 7.51 -5.42
CA ILE A 7 -14.36 8.93 -5.47
C ILE A 7 -15.73 9.13 -4.83
N ILE A 8 -15.74 9.44 -3.54
CA ILE A 8 -16.96 9.76 -2.79
C ILE A 8 -17.41 11.17 -3.18
N VAL A 9 -18.34 11.25 -4.14
CA VAL A 9 -19.01 12.50 -4.50
C VAL A 9 -20.26 12.67 -3.64
N ARG A 10 -20.28 13.74 -2.83
CA ARG A 10 -21.44 14.13 -2.02
C ARG A 10 -21.81 15.59 -2.29
N LEU A 11 -23.11 15.90 -2.26
CA LEU A 11 -23.59 17.27 -2.32
C LEU A 11 -23.13 18.06 -1.08
N ALA A 12 -22.88 19.35 -1.26
CA ALA A 12 -22.54 20.23 -0.14
C ALA A 12 -23.72 20.31 0.85
N ILE A 13 -23.48 19.89 2.08
CA ILE A 13 -24.47 19.90 3.16
C ILE A 13 -24.41 21.27 3.88
N ASN A 14 -25.54 21.73 4.42
CA ASN A 14 -25.59 22.98 5.18
C ASN A 14 -24.63 22.94 6.38
N ARG A 15 -23.77 23.96 6.49
CA ARG A 15 -22.66 24.03 7.48
C ARG A 15 -23.06 24.59 8.85
N ILE A 16 -24.32 24.94 9.05
CA ILE A 16 -24.77 25.61 10.28
C ILE A 16 -25.17 24.55 11.30
N ASP A 17 -24.23 24.20 12.18
CA ASP A 17 -24.56 23.41 13.36
C ASP A 17 -25.06 24.35 14.47
N LEU A 18 -26.40 24.48 14.55
CA LEU A 18 -27.08 25.31 15.55
C LEU A 18 -26.83 24.83 17.00
N ASN A 19 -26.32 23.62 17.20
CA ASN A 19 -26.06 23.09 18.54
C ASN A 19 -24.78 23.65 19.18
N LEU A 20 -23.83 24.19 18.39
CA LEU A 20 -22.63 24.87 18.92
C LEU A 20 -22.94 26.18 19.66
N ILE A 21 -24.14 26.74 19.49
CA ILE A 21 -24.58 28.01 20.09
C ILE A 21 -25.07 27.80 21.54
N LYS A 22 -25.37 26.55 21.96
CA LYS A 22 -26.09 26.24 23.21
C LYS A 22 -25.26 26.27 24.50
N ASN A 23 -23.96 26.58 24.45
CA ASN A 23 -23.17 26.72 25.69
C ASN A 23 -23.38 28.12 26.30
N GLU A 24 -24.30 28.22 27.25
CA GLU A 24 -24.77 29.43 27.96
C GLU A 24 -23.77 30.06 28.97
N ASN A 25 -22.46 29.84 28.84
CA ASN A 25 -21.49 30.51 29.72
C ASN A 25 -20.72 31.60 28.97
N VAL A 26 -21.27 32.82 29.03
CA VAL A 26 -20.68 34.13 28.66
C VAL A 26 -19.96 34.13 27.31
N GLN A 27 -20.72 34.32 26.22
CA GLN A 27 -20.08 34.69 24.96
C GLN A 27 -19.45 36.09 25.11
N PRO A 28 -18.15 36.26 24.81
CA PRO A 28 -17.51 37.56 24.91
C PRO A 28 -18.14 38.55 23.91
N ARG A 29 -18.37 39.79 24.34
CA ARG A 29 -18.85 40.85 23.44
C ARG A 29 -17.86 41.04 22.30
N ILE A 30 -18.37 40.89 21.08
CA ILE A 30 -17.62 41.13 19.85
C ILE A 30 -17.78 42.60 19.49
N TYR A 31 -16.66 43.26 19.23
CA TYR A 31 -16.60 44.62 18.71
C TYR A 31 -16.39 44.58 17.20
N THR A 32 -17.00 45.51 16.49
CA THR A 32 -16.85 45.68 15.04
C THR A 32 -16.02 46.93 14.71
N PRO A 33 -15.34 46.98 13.55
CA PRO A 33 -14.58 48.17 13.16
C PRO A 33 -15.44 49.44 13.17
N GLY A 34 -14.97 50.49 13.85
CA GLY A 34 -15.68 51.77 14.01
C GLY A 34 -16.50 51.88 15.30
N GLU A 35 -16.72 50.77 16.02
CA GLU A 35 -17.45 50.77 17.28
C GLU A 35 -16.65 51.45 18.40
N GLU A 36 -17.35 52.26 19.20
CA GLU A 36 -16.78 52.94 20.36
C GLU A 36 -16.50 51.95 21.50
N ILE A 37 -15.28 52.03 22.05
CA ILE A 37 -14.85 51.20 23.17
C ILE A 37 -14.91 52.00 24.47
N SER A 38 -14.31 53.19 24.48
CA SER A 38 -14.27 54.06 25.64
C SER A 38 -13.93 55.50 25.25
N SER A 39 -14.57 56.45 25.90
CA SER A 39 -14.33 57.90 25.79
C SER A 39 -13.42 58.45 26.90
N GLN A 40 -12.88 57.60 27.79
CA GLN A 40 -12.00 58.04 28.88
C GLN A 40 -10.54 58.16 28.41
N PRO A 41 -9.85 59.29 28.65
CA PRO A 41 -8.48 59.53 28.18
C PRO A 41 -7.40 58.75 28.96
N ASP A 42 -7.76 58.09 30.06
CA ASP A 42 -6.81 57.37 30.93
C ASP A 42 -6.34 56.02 30.39
N PHE A 43 -6.90 55.55 29.27
CA PHE A 43 -6.55 54.27 28.68
C PHE A 43 -5.49 54.40 27.59
N LEU A 44 -4.50 53.52 27.64
CA LEU A 44 -3.47 53.39 26.63
C LEU A 44 -4.01 52.56 25.46
N ARG A 45 -3.75 53.01 24.23
CA ARG A 45 -4.10 52.27 23.01
C ARG A 45 -3.18 51.07 22.81
N GLY A 46 -3.77 49.90 22.63
CA GLY A 46 -3.10 48.68 22.20
C GLY A 46 -3.32 48.37 20.72
N HIS A 47 -2.99 47.15 20.30
CA HIS A 47 -3.28 46.69 18.94
C HIS A 47 -4.79 46.55 18.72
N GLY A 48 -5.24 46.79 17.49
CA GLY A 48 -6.65 46.64 17.14
C GLY A 48 -7.53 47.83 17.53
N THR A 49 -6.97 48.91 18.07
CA THR A 49 -7.69 50.16 18.40
C THR A 49 -7.07 51.38 17.75
N TYR A 50 -7.86 52.43 17.54
CA TYR A 50 -7.40 53.75 17.11
C TYR A 50 -8.21 54.84 17.83
N VAL A 51 -7.68 56.05 17.85
CA VAL A 51 -8.38 57.22 18.41
C VAL A 51 -8.86 58.06 17.22
N ASP A 52 -10.12 58.46 17.24
CA ASP A 52 -10.71 59.32 16.21
C ASP A 52 -10.49 60.81 16.49
N ASP A 53 -10.99 61.68 15.61
CA ASP A 53 -10.89 63.13 15.74
C ASP A 53 -11.67 63.68 16.96
N GLU A 54 -12.63 62.91 17.49
CA GLU A 54 -13.40 63.22 18.70
C GLU A 54 -12.70 62.73 19.99
N ASN A 55 -11.43 62.31 19.88
CA ASN A 55 -10.61 61.79 20.98
C ASN A 55 -11.21 60.56 21.68
N THR A 56 -11.99 59.77 20.94
CA THR A 56 -12.67 58.56 21.42
C THR A 56 -11.94 57.31 20.94
N LEU A 57 -11.75 56.33 21.84
CA LEU A 57 -11.09 55.08 21.49
C LEU A 57 -12.07 54.14 20.77
N ARG A 58 -11.76 53.82 19.52
CA ARG A 58 -12.56 52.96 18.65
C ARG A 58 -11.85 51.68 18.24
N ALA A 59 -12.64 50.69 17.88
CA ALA A 59 -12.19 49.43 17.33
C ALA A 59 -11.73 49.58 15.87
N SER A 60 -10.53 49.11 15.53
CA SER A 60 -10.07 49.02 14.12
C SER A 60 -10.35 47.65 13.49
N VAL A 61 -10.56 46.61 14.30
CA VAL A 61 -10.71 45.22 13.85
C VAL A 61 -11.91 44.55 14.52
N ALA A 62 -12.48 43.54 13.85
CA ALA A 62 -13.54 42.73 14.43
C ALA A 62 -12.94 41.70 15.43
N GLY A 63 -13.34 41.75 16.69
CA GLY A 63 -12.69 40.95 17.72
C GLY A 63 -13.25 41.10 19.12
N VAL A 64 -12.54 40.52 20.08
CA VAL A 64 -12.88 40.59 21.51
C VAL A 64 -11.99 41.61 22.19
N LEU A 65 -12.58 42.42 23.06
CA LEU A 65 -11.86 43.39 23.88
C LEU A 65 -10.95 42.69 24.89
N GLU A 66 -9.68 43.06 24.91
CA GLU A 66 -8.70 42.65 25.92
C GLU A 66 -8.21 43.88 26.67
N LYS A 67 -8.49 43.90 27.97
CA LYS A 67 -8.06 44.97 28.88
C LYS A 67 -7.03 44.41 29.84
N VAL A 68 -5.79 44.88 29.71
CA VAL A 68 -4.70 44.55 30.63
C VAL A 68 -4.27 45.84 31.31
N ASN A 69 -4.62 45.99 32.60
CA ASN A 69 -4.44 47.22 33.35
C ASN A 69 -5.11 48.42 32.64
N LYS A 70 -4.30 49.39 32.19
CA LYS A 70 -4.74 50.56 31.43
C LYS A 70 -4.63 50.37 29.90
N LEU A 71 -4.06 49.27 29.42
CA LEU A 71 -3.91 48.99 28.00
C LEU A 71 -5.18 48.33 27.46
N ILE A 72 -5.79 48.95 26.46
CA ILE A 72 -6.96 48.42 25.76
C ILE A 72 -6.57 48.00 24.34
N SER A 73 -6.70 46.71 24.05
CA SER A 73 -6.51 46.14 22.73
C SER A 73 -7.75 45.36 22.28
N ILE A 74 -7.90 45.16 20.99
CA ILE A 74 -8.88 44.21 20.44
C ILE A 74 -8.12 43.04 19.84
N ARG A 75 -8.38 41.84 20.37
CA ARG A 75 -7.87 40.60 19.78
C ARG A 75 -8.76 40.22 18.60
N PRO A 76 -8.24 40.27 17.36
CA PRO A 76 -9.02 39.93 16.18
C PRO A 76 -9.39 38.43 16.17
N LEU A 77 -10.53 38.09 15.57
CA LEU A 77 -10.98 36.70 15.45
C LEU A 77 -10.03 35.84 14.59
N LYS A 78 -9.37 36.46 13.61
CA LYS A 78 -8.34 35.84 12.78
C LYS A 78 -7.18 36.83 12.61
N ALA A 79 -5.96 36.38 12.90
CA ALA A 79 -4.74 37.14 12.65
C ALA A 79 -3.65 36.25 12.08
N ARG A 80 -2.75 36.87 11.32
CA ARG A 80 -1.45 36.28 10.98
C ARG A 80 -0.59 36.18 12.22
N TYR A 81 0.41 35.31 12.18
CA TYR A 81 1.33 35.14 13.29
C TYR A 81 2.09 36.44 13.58
N GLN A 82 2.09 36.86 14.85
CA GLN A 82 2.90 37.95 15.36
C GLN A 82 3.93 37.35 16.30
N GLY A 83 5.19 37.36 15.87
CA GLY A 83 6.26 36.69 16.60
C GLY A 83 6.68 37.43 17.86
N GLU A 84 6.91 36.67 18.92
CA GLU A 84 7.52 37.12 20.17
C GLU A 84 8.93 36.56 20.28
N ILE A 85 9.81 37.28 20.99
CA ILE A 85 11.19 36.83 21.20
C ILE A 85 11.17 35.51 21.98
N GLY A 86 11.88 34.51 21.46
CA GLY A 86 11.93 33.16 22.04
C GLY A 86 10.84 32.20 21.54
N ASP A 87 9.93 32.64 20.68
CA ASP A 87 8.97 31.73 20.04
C ASP A 87 9.71 30.70 19.18
N VAL A 88 9.29 29.43 19.28
CA VAL A 88 9.77 28.34 18.43
C VAL A 88 8.88 28.27 17.20
N ILE A 89 9.48 28.35 16.02
CA ILE A 89 8.73 28.35 14.76
C ILE A 89 9.26 27.30 13.80
N VAL A 90 8.35 26.82 12.95
CA VAL A 90 8.72 26.06 11.76
C VAL A 90 8.56 26.99 10.57
N GLY A 91 9.54 27.01 9.68
CA GLY A 91 9.55 27.90 8.52
C GLY A 91 10.02 27.19 7.26
N ARG A 92 9.64 27.74 6.11
CA ARG A 92 10.11 27.25 4.80
C ARG A 92 11.01 28.30 4.16
N ILE A 93 12.18 27.89 3.68
CA ILE A 93 13.08 28.79 2.95
C ILE A 93 12.41 29.21 1.63
N THR A 94 12.25 30.52 1.42
CA THR A 94 11.65 31.08 0.19
C THR A 94 12.71 31.52 -0.80
N GLU A 95 13.75 32.19 -0.31
CA GLU A 95 14.84 32.74 -1.14
C GLU A 95 16.18 32.65 -0.40
N VAL A 96 17.24 32.38 -1.15
CA VAL A 96 18.63 32.49 -0.67
C VAL A 96 19.22 33.79 -1.22
N GLN A 97 19.57 34.73 -0.34
CA GLN A 97 20.18 36.02 -0.71
C GLN A 97 21.62 36.11 -0.17
N GLN A 98 22.33 37.19 -0.52
CA GLN A 98 23.67 37.47 0.01
C GLN A 98 23.62 37.53 1.55
N LYS A 99 24.34 36.61 2.20
CA LYS A 99 24.49 36.49 3.67
C LYS A 99 23.21 36.24 4.47
N ARG A 100 22.06 35.98 3.84
CA ARG A 100 20.80 35.70 4.54
C ARG A 100 19.86 34.79 3.75
N TRP A 101 19.03 34.06 4.46
CA TRP A 101 17.88 33.35 3.93
C TRP A 101 16.59 34.07 4.30
N LYS A 102 15.65 34.13 3.36
CA LYS A 102 14.26 34.48 3.65
C LYS A 102 13.47 33.23 3.97
N VAL A 103 12.60 33.33 4.97
CA VAL A 103 11.85 32.22 5.53
C VAL A 103 10.37 32.62 5.63
N ASP A 104 9.49 31.83 5.01
CA ASP A 104 8.04 31.93 5.24
C ASP A 104 7.71 31.34 6.60
N THR A 105 7.15 32.19 7.46
CA THR A 105 6.77 31.86 8.83
C THR A 105 5.30 32.18 9.11
N ASN A 106 4.46 32.37 8.10
CA ASN A 106 3.05 32.80 8.28
C ASN A 106 2.88 34.15 8.99
N SER A 107 3.92 34.97 9.01
CA SER A 107 3.88 36.34 9.55
C SER A 107 3.36 37.32 8.49
N LYS A 108 3.36 38.63 8.80
CA LYS A 108 3.02 39.68 7.84
C LYS A 108 4.08 39.84 6.75
N LEU A 109 5.34 39.59 7.09
CA LEU A 109 6.51 39.72 6.21
C LEU A 109 7.34 38.43 6.26
N ASP A 110 8.22 38.26 5.28
CA ASP A 110 9.20 37.18 5.32
C ASP A 110 10.16 37.39 6.50
N SER A 111 10.45 36.30 7.20
CA SER A 111 11.43 36.31 8.28
C SER A 111 12.83 36.14 7.72
N VAL A 112 13.83 36.69 8.41
CA VAL A 112 15.21 36.70 7.96
C VAL A 112 16.04 35.79 8.86
N LEU A 113 16.69 34.80 8.26
CA LEU A 113 17.71 33.99 8.92
C LEU A 113 19.07 34.43 8.39
N LEU A 114 19.82 35.16 9.20
CA LEU A 114 21.16 35.61 8.82
C LEU A 114 22.13 34.44 8.83
N LEU A 115 23.10 34.44 7.89
CA LEU A 115 24.20 33.48 7.91
C LEU A 115 24.82 33.46 9.31
N SER A 116 25.11 34.63 9.88
CA SER A 116 25.65 34.85 11.24
C SER A 116 24.92 34.14 12.38
N SER A 117 23.66 33.77 12.18
CA SER A 117 22.77 33.22 13.21
C SER A 117 22.54 31.71 13.07
N VAL A 118 23.26 31.05 12.15
CA VAL A 118 23.18 29.61 11.90
C VAL A 118 24.47 28.89 12.29
N ASN A 119 24.34 27.68 12.84
CA ASN A 119 25.46 26.77 13.08
C ASN A 119 25.86 26.07 11.78
N LEU A 120 27.12 26.25 11.38
CA LEU A 120 27.70 25.53 10.25
C LEU A 120 28.18 24.13 10.71
N PRO A 121 28.18 23.12 9.82
CA PRO A 121 28.62 21.78 10.17
C PRO A 121 30.12 21.80 10.54
N GLY A 122 30.48 21.07 11.59
CA GLY A 122 31.83 21.07 12.18
C GLY A 122 31.95 21.72 13.55
N GLY A 123 30.87 22.28 14.11
CA GLY A 123 30.77 22.63 15.54
C GLY A 123 31.66 23.78 16.04
N GLU A 124 32.55 24.33 15.21
CA GLU A 124 33.48 25.39 15.63
C GLU A 124 32.98 26.80 15.29
N LEU A 125 33.21 27.73 16.23
CA LEU A 125 33.06 29.18 16.09
C LEU A 125 34.12 29.75 15.12
N ARG A 126 34.21 29.24 13.89
CA ARG A 126 35.12 29.76 12.87
C ARG A 126 34.59 31.07 12.29
N ARG A 127 35.51 32.01 11.99
CA ARG A 127 35.17 33.25 11.28
C ARG A 127 34.59 32.90 9.91
N ARG A 128 33.44 33.50 9.59
CA ARG A 128 32.71 33.22 8.34
C ARG A 128 33.49 33.78 7.16
N SER A 129 33.80 32.92 6.20
CA SER A 129 34.56 33.29 5.01
C SER A 129 33.62 33.63 3.84
N ALA A 130 34.17 34.21 2.77
CA ALA A 130 33.43 34.42 1.53
C ALA A 130 33.04 33.09 0.85
N GLU A 131 33.75 32.00 1.15
CA GLU A 131 33.42 30.65 0.67
C GLU A 131 32.13 30.11 1.33
N ASP A 132 31.89 30.46 2.61
CA ASP A 132 30.65 30.10 3.30
C ASP A 132 29.43 30.79 2.66
N GLU A 133 29.62 32.00 2.13
CA GLU A 133 28.59 32.73 1.38
C GLU A 133 28.25 32.04 0.05
N GLN A 134 29.25 31.54 -0.66
CA GLN A 134 29.07 30.79 -1.91
C GLN A 134 28.45 29.40 -1.68
N THR A 135 28.69 28.80 -0.51
CA THR A 135 28.17 27.47 -0.14
C THR A 135 26.84 27.53 0.62
N MET A 136 26.27 28.71 0.86
CA MET A 136 24.97 28.88 1.53
C MET A 136 23.86 28.00 0.94
N ARG A 137 23.81 27.93 -0.39
CA ARG A 137 22.81 27.13 -1.12
C ARG A 137 23.02 25.62 -0.92
N ARG A 138 24.22 25.15 -0.54
CA ARG A 138 24.43 23.73 -0.20
C ARG A 138 23.79 23.36 1.13
N TYR A 139 23.75 24.29 2.07
CA TYR A 139 23.21 24.07 3.41
C TYR A 139 21.68 24.15 3.45
N LEU A 140 21.12 25.26 2.92
CA LEU A 140 19.69 25.49 2.83
C LEU A 140 19.34 25.96 1.42
N GLN A 141 18.46 25.20 0.80
CA GLN A 141 17.90 25.47 -0.51
C GLN A 141 16.48 26.00 -0.38
N GLU A 142 15.98 26.62 -1.45
CA GLU A 142 14.60 27.06 -1.54
C GLU A 142 13.67 25.85 -1.40
N GLY A 143 12.67 25.97 -0.54
CA GLY A 143 11.74 24.89 -0.20
C GLY A 143 12.12 24.05 1.02
N ASP A 144 13.36 24.13 1.51
CA ASP A 144 13.76 23.42 2.72
C ASP A 144 12.95 23.89 3.94
N LEU A 145 12.66 22.95 4.83
CA LEU A 145 12.00 23.23 6.11
C LEU A 145 13.03 23.38 7.21
N ILE A 146 12.83 24.37 8.06
CA ILE A 146 13.67 24.64 9.21
C ILE A 146 12.84 24.80 10.48
N CYS A 147 13.42 24.41 11.61
CA CYS A 147 12.96 24.80 12.93
C CYS A 147 13.92 25.85 13.47
N ALA A 148 13.39 26.99 13.89
CA ALA A 148 14.18 28.13 14.35
C ALA A 148 13.50 28.84 15.52
N GLU A 149 14.28 29.64 16.23
CA GLU A 149 13.79 30.50 17.31
C GLU A 149 13.83 31.96 16.87
N VAL A 150 12.84 32.75 17.30
CA VAL A 150 12.79 34.19 17.03
C VAL A 150 13.79 34.91 17.95
N GLN A 151 14.83 35.48 17.35
CA GLN A 151 15.87 36.23 18.05
C GLN A 151 15.39 37.62 18.46
N SER A 152 14.81 38.33 17.51
CA SER A 152 14.39 39.72 17.64
C SER A 152 13.36 40.06 16.57
N THR A 153 12.62 41.14 16.80
CA THR A 153 11.70 41.71 15.84
C THR A 153 12.27 43.03 15.32
N PHE A 154 12.18 43.24 14.00
CA PHE A 154 12.59 44.49 13.37
C PHE A 154 11.48 45.55 13.51
N VAL A 155 11.82 46.82 13.25
CA VAL A 155 10.88 47.95 13.36
C VAL A 155 9.72 47.84 12.36
N ASP A 156 9.96 47.21 11.20
CA ASP A 156 8.95 46.92 10.18
C ASP A 156 8.04 45.74 10.53
N GLY A 157 8.33 45.03 11.63
CA GLY A 157 7.60 43.85 12.08
C GLY A 157 8.07 42.53 11.46
N SER A 158 9.13 42.53 10.65
CA SER A 158 9.78 41.29 10.21
C SER A 158 10.52 40.62 11.39
N LEU A 159 10.69 39.30 11.31
CA LEU A 159 11.29 38.51 12.39
C LEU A 159 12.73 38.13 12.02
N SER A 160 13.67 38.33 12.95
CA SER A 160 15.03 37.80 12.85
C SER A 160 15.10 36.44 13.53
N LEU A 161 15.58 35.43 12.82
CA LEU A 161 15.63 34.05 13.29
C LEU A 161 17.05 33.60 13.62
N HIS A 162 17.18 32.60 14.50
CA HIS A 162 18.45 31.92 14.76
C HIS A 162 18.27 30.42 14.99
N THR A 163 19.33 29.66 14.73
CA THR A 163 19.40 28.20 14.90
C THR A 163 20.66 27.77 15.67
N ARG A 164 21.07 28.59 16.65
CA ARG A 164 22.32 28.40 17.42
C ARG A 164 22.32 27.18 18.35
N VAL A 165 21.15 26.64 18.68
CA VAL A 165 21.03 25.43 19.52
C VAL A 165 20.84 24.24 18.60
N LEU A 166 21.51 23.11 18.88
CA LEU A 166 21.49 21.89 18.05
C LEU A 166 20.08 21.31 17.83
N LYS A 167 19.12 21.62 18.71
CA LYS A 167 17.70 21.24 18.55
C LYS A 167 16.99 21.97 17.40
N TYR A 168 17.57 23.06 16.90
CA TYR A 168 17.09 23.86 15.78
C TYR A 168 17.97 23.65 14.56
N GLY A 169 17.42 23.86 13.38
CA GLY A 169 18.13 23.64 12.12
C GLY A 169 17.22 23.12 11.04
N LYS A 170 17.83 22.52 10.02
CA LYS A 170 17.12 21.88 8.91
C LYS A 170 16.33 20.67 9.42
N LEU A 171 15.07 20.59 9.04
CA LEU A 171 14.21 19.46 9.36
C LEU A 171 14.40 18.37 8.30
N SER A 172 14.47 17.12 8.76
CA SER A 172 14.56 15.95 7.90
C SER A 172 13.20 15.60 7.28
N GLN A 173 13.12 14.45 6.60
CA GLN A 173 11.88 13.98 5.97
C GLN A 173 10.72 13.95 6.97
N GLY A 174 9.61 14.58 6.58
CA GLY A 174 8.41 14.71 7.38
C GLY A 174 7.33 15.48 6.64
N ILE A 175 6.19 15.66 7.30
CA ILE A 175 5.02 16.36 6.78
C ILE A 175 4.87 17.69 7.54
N MET A 176 4.66 18.77 6.80
CA MET A 176 4.31 20.07 7.38
C MET A 176 2.82 20.33 7.22
N LEU A 177 2.15 20.67 8.30
CA LEU A 177 0.76 21.10 8.35
C LEU A 177 0.68 22.58 8.68
N LYS A 178 -0.26 23.28 8.06
CA LYS A 178 -0.55 24.70 8.35
C LYS A 178 -1.89 24.82 9.06
N VAL A 179 -1.88 25.34 10.28
CA VAL A 179 -3.07 25.67 11.05
C VAL A 179 -3.09 27.15 11.40
N SER A 180 -4.23 27.65 11.87
CA SER A 180 -4.29 29.01 12.41
C SER A 180 -3.37 29.11 13.63
N PRO A 181 -2.48 30.14 13.73
CA PRO A 181 -1.58 30.30 14.87
C PRO A 181 -2.34 30.41 16.20
N ALA A 182 -3.59 30.91 16.18
CA ALA A 182 -4.44 31.02 17.36
C ALA A 182 -4.83 29.66 17.97
N LEU A 183 -4.71 28.55 17.23
CA LEU A 183 -4.98 27.20 17.74
C LEU A 183 -3.80 26.62 18.53
N ILE A 184 -2.61 27.21 18.42
CA ILE A 184 -1.40 26.74 19.10
C ILE A 184 -1.23 27.53 20.39
N LYS A 185 -1.36 26.84 21.52
CA LYS A 185 -1.13 27.45 22.83
C LYS A 185 0.37 27.58 23.08
N ARG A 186 0.84 28.79 23.40
CA ARG A 186 2.23 29.00 23.83
C ARG A 186 2.51 28.22 25.12
N LYS A 187 3.52 27.34 25.09
CA LYS A 187 3.93 26.48 26.22
C LYS A 187 5.45 26.44 26.32
N LYS A 188 5.96 25.87 27.42
CA LYS A 188 7.41 25.75 27.65
C LYS A 188 8.08 24.82 26.64
N THR A 189 7.39 23.78 26.19
CA THR A 189 7.90 22.81 25.22
C THR A 189 6.95 22.74 24.02
N HIS A 190 7.54 22.85 22.83
CA HIS A 190 6.84 22.72 21.55
C HIS A 190 7.32 21.50 20.75
N PHE A 191 8.24 20.71 21.34
CA PHE A 191 8.74 19.44 20.82
C PHE A 191 8.05 18.31 21.59
N HIS A 192 7.41 17.40 20.87
CA HIS A 192 6.67 16.28 21.45
C HIS A 192 7.01 15.00 20.72
N ASN A 193 7.36 13.96 21.46
CA ASN A 193 7.50 12.62 20.91
C ASN A 193 6.28 11.81 21.32
N LEU A 194 5.55 11.27 20.34
CA LEU A 194 4.40 10.42 20.57
C LEU A 194 4.83 8.96 20.67
N GLU A 195 4.06 8.21 21.44
CA GLU A 195 4.23 6.77 21.60
C GLU A 195 4.05 5.98 20.30
N CYS A 196 3.36 6.55 19.31
CA CYS A 196 3.17 5.95 17.99
C CYS A 196 4.42 6.01 17.09
N GLY A 197 5.56 6.45 17.62
CA GLY A 197 6.81 6.55 16.87
C GLY A 197 6.89 7.80 15.99
N ALA A 198 6.04 8.81 16.22
CA ALA A 198 6.09 10.10 15.54
C ALA A 198 6.65 11.19 16.47
N SER A 199 7.43 12.12 15.91
CA SER A 199 7.91 13.33 16.57
C SER A 199 7.20 14.54 15.96
N LEU A 200 6.73 15.45 16.81
CA LEU A 200 6.01 16.66 16.43
C LEU A 200 6.75 17.90 16.92
N ILE A 201 6.76 18.91 16.06
CA ILE A 201 7.20 20.26 16.39
C ILE A 201 6.02 21.18 16.11
N LEU A 202 5.44 21.74 17.17
CA LEU A 202 4.30 22.65 17.10
C LEU A 202 4.82 24.09 17.04
N GLY A 203 5.12 24.62 15.86
CA GLY A 203 5.60 26.00 15.74
C GLY A 203 4.52 27.01 16.19
N ASN A 204 4.88 28.00 17.01
CA ASN A 204 3.99 29.06 17.49
C ASN A 204 3.28 29.84 16.37
N ASN A 205 3.81 29.74 15.15
CA ASN A 205 3.29 30.37 13.95
C ASN A 205 2.17 29.62 13.22
N GLY A 206 1.74 28.47 13.74
CA GLY A 206 0.74 27.63 13.08
C GLY A 206 1.35 26.59 12.14
N TYR A 207 2.67 26.57 11.96
CA TYR A 207 3.33 25.55 11.16
C TYR A 207 3.74 24.40 12.06
N ILE A 208 3.18 23.22 11.79
CA ILE A 208 3.42 22.00 12.53
C ILE A 208 4.24 21.07 11.65
N TRP A 209 5.35 20.56 12.16
CA TRP A 209 6.11 19.51 11.50
C TRP A 209 5.90 18.18 12.20
N ILE A 210 5.70 17.12 11.42
CA ILE A 210 5.53 15.74 11.87
C ILE A 210 6.57 14.90 11.15
N GLY A 211 7.47 14.28 11.89
CA GLY A 211 8.46 13.33 11.36
C GLY A 211 8.49 12.06 12.17
N ALA A 212 9.32 11.10 11.76
CA ALA A 212 9.51 9.89 12.56
C ALA A 212 10.38 10.13 13.79
N ASN A 213 10.07 9.40 14.86
CA ASN A 213 10.83 9.39 16.09
C ASN A 213 12.05 8.47 15.93
N LYS A 214 13.23 9.05 15.68
CA LYS A 214 14.49 8.33 15.88
C LYS A 214 14.73 8.19 17.38
N GLN A 215 14.88 6.96 17.87
CA GLN A 215 15.43 6.74 19.20
C GLN A 215 16.80 7.44 19.25
N ASP A 216 17.00 8.25 20.28
CA ASP A 216 18.20 9.04 20.49
C ASP A 216 19.46 8.18 20.44
N SER A 217 20.23 8.30 19.35
CA SER A 217 21.68 8.03 19.37
C SER A 217 22.48 9.06 18.56
N ASP A 218 21.91 9.71 17.55
CA ASP A 218 22.66 10.68 16.71
C ASP A 218 21.97 12.05 16.57
N ARG A 219 21.52 12.65 17.69
CA ARG A 219 21.38 14.12 17.75
C ARG A 219 22.66 14.81 18.23
N SER A 220 23.79 14.11 18.16
CA SER A 220 25.14 14.67 18.11
C SER A 220 25.35 15.53 16.86
N GLU A 221 24.61 15.27 15.78
CA GLU A 221 24.62 16.08 14.56
C GLU A 221 23.43 17.05 14.51
N GLY A 222 23.53 18.16 15.24
CA GLY A 222 22.85 19.38 14.80
C GLY A 222 23.56 19.91 13.57
N GLY A 223 22.99 19.70 12.39
CA GLY A 223 23.65 20.05 11.14
C GLY A 223 22.77 19.80 9.91
N PHE A 224 23.19 20.35 8.77
CA PHE A 224 22.48 20.28 7.48
C PHE A 224 22.55 18.88 6.83
N THR A 225 22.51 17.81 7.61
CA THR A 225 22.60 16.44 7.11
C THR A 225 21.24 16.01 6.57
N GLN A 226 21.17 15.75 5.25
CA GLN A 226 20.01 15.12 4.63
C GLN A 226 20.06 13.61 4.91
N ASP A 227 19.11 13.13 5.71
CA ASP A 227 18.90 11.70 5.84
C ASP A 227 17.83 11.24 4.83
N LEU A 228 18.26 10.43 3.86
CA LEU A 228 17.43 9.80 2.83
C LEU A 228 17.07 8.36 3.19
N SER A 229 17.52 7.85 4.35
CA SER A 229 17.19 6.50 4.78
C SER A 229 15.69 6.35 5.02
N ARG A 230 15.12 5.29 4.46
CA ARG A 230 13.71 4.94 4.66
C ARG A 230 13.53 4.61 6.14
N ILE A 231 12.68 5.36 6.84
CA ILE A 231 12.33 5.04 8.22
C ILE A 231 11.66 3.65 8.24
N PRO A 232 12.21 2.66 8.96
CA PRO A 232 11.51 1.39 9.13
C PRO A 232 10.21 1.65 9.88
N GLN A 233 9.09 1.12 9.37
CA GLN A 233 7.75 1.28 9.95
C GLN A 233 7.69 0.67 11.37
N LYS A 234 8.06 1.44 12.41
CA LYS A 234 8.04 1.02 13.84
C LYS A 234 6.65 0.71 14.40
N PHE A 235 5.58 0.96 13.65
CA PHE A 235 4.22 0.55 14.02
C PHE A 235 4.06 -0.98 14.07
N TYR A 236 4.97 -1.73 13.45
CA TYR A 236 4.90 -3.20 13.42
C TYR A 236 5.50 -3.89 14.64
N GLN A 237 6.50 -3.29 15.30
CA GLN A 237 7.18 -3.90 16.46
C GLN A 237 6.24 -4.04 17.66
N ARG A 238 5.41 -3.03 17.97
CA ARG A 238 4.43 -3.11 19.08
C ARG A 238 3.41 -4.24 18.92
N ASN A 239 2.96 -4.54 17.70
CA ASN A 239 2.01 -5.63 17.46
C ASN A 239 2.69 -7.01 17.50
N MET A 240 3.94 -7.08 17.03
CA MET A 240 4.75 -8.29 17.10
C MET A 240 5.09 -8.63 18.54
N ASP A 241 5.60 -7.68 19.32
CA ASP A 241 5.97 -7.86 20.72
C ASP A 241 4.76 -8.27 21.55
N ALA A 242 3.61 -7.60 21.36
CA ALA A 242 2.37 -7.97 22.02
C ALA A 242 1.87 -9.37 21.63
N CYS A 243 2.08 -9.78 20.37
CA CYS A 243 1.74 -11.13 19.93
C CYS A 243 2.70 -12.16 20.55
N PHE A 244 4.01 -11.92 20.49
CA PHE A 244 5.03 -12.80 21.06
C PHE A 244 4.76 -13.02 22.56
N THR A 245 4.60 -11.95 23.34
CA THR A 245 4.29 -12.01 24.77
C THR A 245 2.92 -12.64 25.08
N ALA A 246 1.95 -12.61 24.15
CA ALA A 246 0.66 -13.26 24.37
C ALA A 246 0.72 -14.78 24.18
N PHE A 247 1.70 -15.29 23.43
CA PHE A 247 1.85 -16.72 23.13
C PHE A 247 2.99 -17.38 23.92
N ASP A 248 4.00 -16.62 24.35
CA ASP A 248 5.00 -17.00 25.37
C ASP A 248 4.31 -17.08 26.74
N LYS A 249 3.82 -18.27 27.10
CA LYS A 249 2.98 -18.50 28.28
C LYS A 249 3.80 -18.74 29.53
N ASP A 250 4.97 -19.34 29.40
CA ASP A 250 5.87 -19.58 30.52
C ASP A 250 6.80 -18.39 30.80
N GLY A 251 6.87 -17.42 29.88
CA GLY A 251 7.60 -16.17 30.02
C GLY A 251 9.10 -16.37 29.92
N ASP A 252 9.56 -17.46 29.30
CA ASP A 252 10.97 -17.79 29.17
C ASP A 252 11.70 -16.94 28.11
N GLY A 253 10.95 -16.17 27.33
CA GLY A 253 11.46 -15.29 26.27
C GLY A 253 11.66 -15.98 24.93
N TYR A 254 11.21 -17.23 24.79
CA TYR A 254 11.23 -18.04 23.59
C TYR A 254 9.84 -18.63 23.32
N LEU A 255 9.62 -19.19 22.13
CA LEU A 255 8.40 -19.94 21.81
C LEU A 255 8.74 -21.40 21.59
N SER A 256 8.18 -22.26 22.43
CA SER A 256 8.23 -23.72 22.26
C SER A 256 7.27 -24.19 21.17
N ILE A 257 7.43 -25.44 20.70
CA ILE A 257 6.51 -26.05 19.73
C ILE A 257 5.05 -26.09 20.24
N MET A 258 4.84 -26.23 21.55
CA MET A 258 3.49 -26.22 22.15
C MET A 258 2.86 -24.82 22.09
N GLU A 259 3.65 -23.77 22.28
CA GLU A 259 3.21 -22.38 22.17
C GLU A 259 2.97 -21.98 20.71
N PHE A 260 3.82 -22.45 19.82
CA PHE A 260 3.64 -22.31 18.39
C PHE A 260 2.38 -23.01 17.88
N GLU A 261 1.99 -24.15 18.46
CA GLU A 261 0.70 -24.79 18.18
C GLU A 261 -0.48 -23.84 18.52
N PHE A 262 -0.41 -23.11 19.63
CA PHE A 262 -1.44 -22.12 19.97
C PHE A 262 -1.49 -20.97 18.97
N ILE A 263 -0.34 -20.53 18.43
CA ILE A 263 -0.29 -19.56 17.33
C ILE A 263 -1.01 -20.12 16.10
N CYS A 264 -0.70 -21.34 15.68
CA CYS A 264 -1.34 -21.99 14.53
C CYS A 264 -2.86 -22.13 14.73
N ARG A 265 -3.31 -22.50 15.94
CA ARG A 265 -4.75 -22.57 16.29
C ARG A 265 -5.43 -21.20 16.32
N ALA A 266 -4.70 -20.14 16.62
CA ALA A 266 -5.22 -18.76 16.55
C ALA A 266 -5.26 -18.24 15.10
N LEU A 267 -4.28 -18.66 14.30
CA LEU A 267 -4.10 -18.26 12.91
C LEU A 267 -5.09 -18.97 11.98
N PHE A 268 -5.25 -20.29 12.10
CA PHE A 268 -6.07 -21.08 11.20
C PHE A 268 -7.47 -21.28 11.76
N ARG A 269 -8.37 -20.36 11.38
CA ARG A 269 -9.79 -20.38 11.76
C ARG A 269 -10.65 -20.01 10.59
N ASN A 270 -11.88 -20.50 10.59
CA ASN A 270 -12.90 -20.07 9.64
C ASN A 270 -13.58 -18.76 10.09
N ASP A 271 -14.44 -18.23 9.23
CA ASP A 271 -15.25 -17.03 9.44
C ASP A 271 -16.15 -17.07 10.70
N ARG A 272 -16.49 -18.27 11.18
CA ARG A 272 -17.28 -18.52 12.40
C ARG A 272 -16.41 -18.75 13.64
N GLY A 273 -15.10 -18.61 13.54
CA GLY A 273 -14.15 -18.80 14.64
C GLY A 273 -13.84 -20.26 14.97
N LYS A 274 -14.31 -21.23 14.19
CA LYS A 274 -13.93 -22.65 14.32
C LYS A 274 -12.48 -22.83 13.88
N VAL A 275 -11.71 -23.51 14.71
CA VAL A 275 -10.29 -23.81 14.47
C VAL A 275 -10.15 -24.92 13.42
N TYR A 276 -9.24 -24.74 12.48
CA TYR A 276 -8.80 -25.81 11.59
C TYR A 276 -7.71 -26.64 12.27
N ASN A 277 -7.81 -27.96 12.15
CA ASN A 277 -6.74 -28.84 12.62
C ASN A 277 -5.58 -28.77 11.63
N VAL A 278 -4.36 -28.63 12.17
CA VAL A 278 -3.12 -28.75 11.42
C VAL A 278 -2.52 -30.10 11.76
N ASP A 279 -2.09 -30.85 10.76
CA ASP A 279 -1.44 -32.14 11.00
C ASP A 279 -0.13 -31.96 11.77
N GLU A 280 0.17 -32.88 12.68
CA GLU A 280 1.33 -32.75 13.56
C GLU A 280 2.66 -32.70 12.79
N SER A 281 2.74 -33.41 11.66
CA SER A 281 3.89 -33.36 10.75
C SER A 281 4.07 -31.99 10.11
N GLN A 282 2.98 -31.37 9.62
CA GLN A 282 3.01 -30.03 9.03
C GLN A 282 3.39 -28.99 10.08
N LEU A 283 2.84 -29.08 11.29
CA LEU A 283 3.16 -28.18 12.39
C LEU A 283 4.67 -28.22 12.73
N LYS A 284 5.22 -29.43 12.88
CA LYS A 284 6.65 -29.63 13.14
C LYS A 284 7.53 -29.06 12.03
N GLU A 285 7.13 -29.26 10.78
CA GLU A 285 7.88 -28.74 9.65
C GLU A 285 7.84 -27.20 9.59
N ILE A 286 6.66 -26.58 9.76
CA ILE A 286 6.54 -25.12 9.83
C ILE A 286 7.39 -24.56 10.96
N TYR A 287 7.35 -25.19 12.13
CA TYR A 287 8.16 -24.78 13.28
C TYR A 287 9.65 -24.80 12.93
N SER A 288 10.14 -25.89 12.36
CA SER A 288 11.55 -26.05 11.95
C SER A 288 12.01 -25.08 10.85
N ILE A 289 11.08 -24.44 10.13
CA ILE A 289 11.42 -23.43 9.11
C ILE A 289 11.77 -22.09 9.76
N PHE A 290 11.19 -21.79 10.93
CA PHE A 290 11.39 -20.53 11.63
C PHE A 290 12.39 -20.63 12.78
N ASP A 291 12.65 -21.84 13.30
CA ASP A 291 13.80 -22.17 14.13
C ASP A 291 15.05 -22.25 13.23
N LEU A 292 15.69 -21.10 13.00
CA LEU A 292 16.79 -20.95 12.05
C LEU A 292 18.10 -21.49 12.61
N ASN A 293 18.29 -21.37 13.92
CA ASN A 293 19.49 -21.83 14.59
C ASN A 293 19.43 -23.33 14.97
N GLY A 294 18.24 -23.94 14.90
CA GLY A 294 18.00 -25.37 15.16
C GLY A 294 18.09 -25.74 16.63
N ASP A 295 17.93 -24.78 17.55
CA ASP A 295 18.03 -24.98 18.99
C ASP A 295 16.75 -25.55 19.62
N GLY A 296 15.70 -25.71 18.81
CA GLY A 296 14.41 -26.24 19.23
C GLY A 296 13.51 -25.20 19.89
N LYS A 297 13.85 -23.91 19.83
CA LYS A 297 13.11 -22.76 20.35
C LYS A 297 13.06 -21.66 19.28
N ILE A 298 11.99 -20.86 19.26
CA ILE A 298 11.93 -19.67 18.40
C ILE A 298 12.16 -18.44 19.26
N ASP A 299 13.27 -17.74 19.02
CA ASP A 299 13.58 -16.47 19.69
C ASP A 299 12.84 -15.27 19.07
N LYS A 300 13.10 -14.05 19.57
CA LYS A 300 12.44 -12.84 19.06
C LYS A 300 12.85 -12.45 17.64
N GLU A 301 14.09 -12.71 17.25
CA GLU A 301 14.61 -12.36 15.92
C GLU A 301 14.06 -13.34 14.87
N GLU A 302 14.04 -14.63 15.21
CA GLU A 302 13.39 -15.68 14.42
C GLU A 302 11.88 -15.45 14.31
N PHE A 303 11.24 -15.08 15.42
CA PHE A 303 9.82 -14.72 15.42
C PHE A 303 9.54 -13.48 14.57
N GLU A 304 10.47 -12.53 14.45
CA GLU A 304 10.29 -11.38 13.56
C GLU A 304 10.18 -11.82 12.10
N ILE A 305 10.96 -12.81 11.68
CA ILE A 305 10.89 -13.40 10.33
C ILE A 305 9.56 -14.13 10.15
N CYS A 306 9.18 -14.97 11.11
CA CYS A 306 7.88 -15.65 11.15
C CYS A 306 6.71 -14.65 11.05
N TRP A 307 6.75 -13.58 11.84
CA TRP A 307 5.72 -12.55 11.86
C TRP A 307 5.60 -11.83 10.52
N ASN A 308 6.74 -11.34 10.00
CA ASN A 308 6.76 -10.49 8.83
C ASN A 308 6.50 -11.26 7.53
N ARG A 309 7.03 -12.48 7.40
CA ARG A 309 6.97 -13.26 6.17
C ARG A 309 5.81 -14.25 6.13
N TRP A 310 5.29 -14.68 7.29
CA TRP A 310 4.26 -15.72 7.34
C TRP A 310 2.96 -15.25 7.98
N ILE A 311 2.97 -14.85 9.26
CA ILE A 311 1.73 -14.51 9.99
C ILE A 311 1.00 -13.31 9.36
N LYS A 312 1.73 -12.27 8.95
CA LYS A 312 1.15 -11.10 8.27
C LYS A 312 0.45 -11.46 6.97
N ILE A 313 1.08 -12.28 6.14
CA ILE A 313 0.49 -12.70 4.86
C ILE A 313 -0.75 -13.58 5.11
N CYS A 314 -0.69 -14.49 6.08
CA CYS A 314 -1.83 -15.30 6.49
C CYS A 314 -3.02 -14.49 7.04
N THR A 315 -2.77 -13.33 7.68
CA THR A 315 -3.83 -12.49 8.26
C THR A 315 -4.30 -11.35 7.34
N ARG A 316 -3.47 -10.93 6.40
CA ARG A 316 -3.73 -9.83 5.46
C ARG A 316 -3.26 -10.22 4.06
N PRO A 317 -3.94 -11.19 3.41
CA PRO A 317 -3.64 -11.60 2.05
C PRO A 317 -3.78 -10.42 1.08
N LYS A 318 -2.90 -10.36 0.09
CA LYS A 318 -3.07 -9.56 -1.12
C LYS A 318 -3.63 -10.44 -2.23
N SER A 319 -4.90 -10.21 -2.56
CA SER A 319 -5.72 -11.15 -3.33
C SER A 319 -5.83 -10.71 -4.79
N ALA A 320 -5.33 -11.54 -5.71
CA ALA A 320 -5.52 -11.40 -7.15
C ALA A 320 -6.59 -12.39 -7.63
N PHE A 321 -7.53 -11.91 -8.45
CA PHE A 321 -8.58 -12.73 -9.04
C PHE A 321 -8.34 -12.92 -10.53
N LEU A 322 -8.15 -14.16 -10.97
CA LEU A 322 -7.86 -14.55 -12.35
C LEU A 322 -9.09 -15.27 -12.91
N ILE A 323 -9.71 -14.63 -13.90
CA ILE A 323 -10.85 -15.16 -14.65
C ILE A 323 -10.34 -15.66 -15.99
N VAL A 324 -10.43 -16.98 -16.19
CA VAL A 324 -9.78 -17.68 -17.28
C VAL A 324 -10.76 -17.96 -18.42
N ASP A 325 -10.49 -17.41 -19.59
CA ASP A 325 -11.04 -17.81 -20.89
C ASP A 325 -12.58 -17.85 -20.96
N VAL A 326 -13.27 -16.91 -20.30
CA VAL A 326 -14.74 -16.77 -20.35
C VAL A 326 -15.15 -16.07 -21.66
N GLN A 327 -14.82 -16.70 -22.79
CA GLN A 327 -15.00 -16.19 -24.15
C GLN A 327 -16.20 -16.84 -24.86
N ASN A 328 -16.70 -16.18 -25.92
CA ASN A 328 -17.90 -16.63 -26.64
C ASN A 328 -17.75 -18.03 -27.23
N ASP A 329 -16.58 -18.39 -27.77
CA ASP A 329 -16.36 -19.71 -28.38
C ASP A 329 -16.51 -20.87 -27.40
N PHE A 330 -16.15 -20.68 -26.13
CA PHE A 330 -16.29 -21.70 -25.10
C PHE A 330 -17.73 -21.87 -24.60
N ILE A 331 -18.62 -20.90 -24.82
CA ILE A 331 -19.99 -20.90 -24.28
C ILE A 331 -21.03 -21.18 -25.35
N THR A 332 -20.97 -20.48 -26.49
CA THR A 332 -21.95 -20.59 -27.58
C THR A 332 -21.35 -20.73 -28.97
N GLY A 333 -20.04 -20.50 -29.13
CA GLY A 333 -19.36 -20.56 -30.43
C GLY A 333 -18.75 -21.94 -30.74
N SER A 334 -17.58 -21.92 -31.39
CA SER A 334 -17.04 -23.10 -32.08
C SER A 334 -16.49 -24.21 -31.18
N LEU A 335 -16.08 -23.89 -29.95
CA LEU A 335 -15.59 -24.83 -28.94
C LEU A 335 -16.50 -24.83 -27.70
N ASN A 336 -17.81 -24.93 -27.93
CA ASN A 336 -18.80 -24.91 -26.86
C ASN A 336 -18.61 -26.10 -25.91
N ILE A 337 -18.25 -25.83 -24.65
CA ILE A 337 -17.96 -26.87 -23.66
C ILE A 337 -19.16 -27.78 -23.34
N LYS A 338 -20.39 -27.32 -23.64
CA LYS A 338 -21.61 -28.12 -23.50
C LYS A 338 -21.64 -29.32 -24.43
N GLN A 339 -20.90 -29.25 -25.53
CA GLN A 339 -20.78 -30.33 -26.51
C GLN A 339 -19.63 -31.30 -26.18
N CYS A 340 -18.86 -31.02 -25.13
CA CYS A 340 -17.76 -31.87 -24.68
C CYS A 340 -18.24 -32.99 -23.74
N ALA A 341 -17.33 -33.91 -23.39
CA ALA A 341 -17.64 -35.13 -22.64
C ALA A 341 -18.28 -34.86 -21.27
N ALA A 342 -17.88 -33.78 -20.59
CA ALA A 342 -18.43 -33.40 -19.29
C ALA A 342 -19.86 -32.82 -19.38
N GLN A 343 -20.31 -32.39 -20.57
CA GLN A 343 -21.63 -31.78 -20.81
C GLN A 343 -21.96 -30.59 -19.89
N HIS A 344 -20.93 -29.93 -19.39
CA HIS A 344 -21.06 -28.74 -18.54
C HIS A 344 -21.48 -27.52 -19.38
N ASP A 345 -22.35 -26.67 -18.82
CA ASP A 345 -22.76 -25.44 -19.49
C ASP A 345 -21.84 -24.26 -19.11
N GLY A 346 -21.11 -23.73 -20.09
CA GLY A 346 -20.17 -22.62 -19.87
C GLY A 346 -20.84 -21.32 -19.43
N SER A 347 -22.14 -21.13 -19.65
CA SER A 347 -22.84 -19.94 -19.19
C SER A 347 -23.03 -19.90 -17.67
N GLU A 348 -22.98 -21.06 -17.00
CA GLU A 348 -23.21 -21.18 -15.55
C GLU A 348 -22.12 -20.49 -14.71
N VAL A 349 -20.92 -20.26 -15.26
CA VAL A 349 -19.84 -19.59 -14.52
C VAL A 349 -20.06 -18.07 -14.42
N ILE A 350 -20.86 -17.48 -15.31
CA ILE A 350 -20.98 -16.02 -15.45
C ILE A 350 -21.60 -15.39 -14.20
N GLU A 351 -22.73 -15.92 -13.71
CA GLU A 351 -23.44 -15.33 -12.57
C GLU A 351 -22.62 -15.42 -11.27
N PRO A 352 -22.02 -16.57 -10.90
CA PRO A 352 -21.15 -16.66 -9.73
C PRO A 352 -19.93 -15.74 -9.82
N ILE A 353 -19.29 -15.63 -11.00
CA ILE A 353 -18.14 -14.73 -11.21
C ILE A 353 -18.56 -13.27 -11.05
N ASN A 354 -19.66 -12.86 -11.69
CA ASN A 354 -20.18 -11.50 -11.56
C ASN A 354 -20.53 -11.16 -10.11
N ARG A 355 -21.14 -12.10 -9.38
CA ARG A 355 -21.43 -11.96 -7.95
C ARG A 355 -20.16 -11.76 -7.14
N LEU A 356 -19.09 -12.50 -7.42
CA LEU A 356 -17.79 -12.31 -6.76
C LEU A 356 -17.21 -10.92 -7.06
N LEU A 357 -17.23 -10.50 -8.33
CA LEU A 357 -16.76 -9.17 -8.75
C LEU A 357 -17.53 -8.02 -8.05
N GLU A 358 -18.79 -8.23 -7.72
CA GLU A 358 -19.62 -7.24 -7.01
C GLU A 358 -19.45 -7.27 -5.48
N THR A 359 -19.32 -8.46 -4.89
CA THR A 359 -19.46 -8.66 -3.45
C THR A 359 -18.13 -8.78 -2.71
N VAL A 360 -17.04 -9.03 -3.45
CA VAL A 360 -15.69 -9.23 -2.94
C VAL A 360 -14.75 -8.20 -3.54
N GLN A 361 -13.99 -7.52 -2.67
CA GLN A 361 -13.00 -6.55 -3.09
C GLN A 361 -11.64 -7.22 -3.24
N PHE A 362 -11.26 -7.56 -4.47
CA PHE A 362 -9.93 -8.06 -4.79
C PHE A 362 -8.94 -6.91 -4.97
N ASP A 363 -7.65 -7.12 -4.66
CA ASP A 363 -6.59 -6.12 -4.87
C ASP A 363 -6.21 -5.99 -6.35
N ALA A 364 -6.41 -7.04 -7.15
CA ALA A 364 -6.22 -7.04 -8.59
C ALA A 364 -7.15 -8.04 -9.27
N VAL A 365 -7.62 -7.71 -10.48
CA VAL A 365 -8.47 -8.58 -11.31
C VAL A 365 -7.84 -8.73 -12.69
N PHE A 366 -7.75 -9.97 -13.16
CA PHE A 366 -7.15 -10.35 -14.42
C PHE A 366 -8.14 -11.17 -15.23
N TYR A 367 -8.21 -10.90 -16.54
CA TYR A 367 -8.94 -11.71 -17.50
C TYR A 367 -7.94 -12.32 -18.47
N SER A 368 -7.86 -13.64 -18.56
CA SER A 368 -7.13 -14.28 -19.66
C SER A 368 -8.03 -14.51 -20.85
N LEU A 369 -7.44 -14.43 -22.04
CA LEU A 369 -8.09 -14.68 -23.31
C LEU A 369 -7.18 -15.55 -24.18
N ASP A 370 -7.71 -16.65 -24.71
CA ASP A 370 -7.12 -17.28 -25.88
C ASP A 370 -7.20 -16.32 -27.07
N TRP A 371 -6.09 -16.13 -27.77
CA TRP A 371 -5.95 -15.12 -28.82
C TRP A 371 -5.10 -15.64 -29.99
N HIS A 372 -5.63 -16.67 -30.65
CA HIS A 372 -4.87 -17.48 -31.61
C HIS A 372 -4.86 -16.91 -33.02
N PRO A 373 -3.68 -16.81 -33.68
CA PRO A 373 -3.63 -16.50 -35.11
C PRO A 373 -4.28 -17.60 -35.95
N MET A 374 -4.68 -17.29 -37.18
CA MET A 374 -5.46 -18.21 -38.02
C MET A 374 -4.73 -19.53 -38.35
N ASP A 375 -3.39 -19.50 -38.37
CA ASP A 375 -2.46 -20.59 -38.67
C ASP A 375 -1.87 -21.27 -37.43
N HIS A 376 -2.46 -21.03 -36.24
CA HIS A 376 -2.00 -21.59 -34.97
C HIS A 376 -1.89 -23.13 -34.96
N VAL A 377 -0.84 -23.64 -34.29
CA VAL A 377 -0.45 -25.06 -34.22
C VAL A 377 -1.47 -25.96 -33.56
N SER A 378 -2.30 -25.41 -32.68
CA SER A 378 -3.31 -26.18 -31.95
C SER A 378 -4.51 -26.57 -32.81
N PHE A 379 -4.73 -25.93 -33.96
CA PHE A 379 -5.90 -26.20 -34.80
C PHE A 379 -5.68 -27.41 -35.70
N ILE A 380 -6.62 -28.36 -35.66
CA ILE A 380 -6.59 -29.56 -36.51
C ILE A 380 -6.50 -29.21 -38.00
N ASP A 381 -7.18 -28.16 -38.43
CA ASP A 381 -7.17 -27.73 -39.82
C ASP A 381 -5.77 -27.31 -40.29
N ASN A 382 -4.91 -26.87 -39.37
CA ASN A 382 -3.54 -26.42 -39.64
C ASN A 382 -2.52 -27.56 -39.52
N LEU A 383 -2.95 -28.80 -39.25
CA LEU A 383 -2.08 -29.97 -39.12
C LEU A 383 -1.22 -30.19 -40.38
N HIS A 384 -1.77 -29.89 -41.56
CA HIS A 384 -1.05 -30.03 -42.83
C HIS A 384 0.14 -29.06 -42.98
N LEU A 385 0.16 -27.94 -42.24
CA LEU A 385 1.21 -26.93 -42.29
C LEU A 385 2.49 -27.35 -41.55
N ARG A 386 2.44 -28.39 -40.70
CA ARG A 386 3.56 -28.80 -39.84
C ARG A 386 3.90 -30.28 -40.02
N GLU A 387 5.16 -30.65 -39.76
CA GLU A 387 5.60 -32.04 -39.83
C GLU A 387 5.31 -32.79 -38.52
N VAL A 388 4.58 -33.90 -38.62
CA VAL A 388 4.32 -34.81 -37.49
C VAL A 388 5.51 -35.75 -37.35
N ASP A 389 6.00 -35.89 -36.13
CA ASP A 389 7.08 -36.81 -35.81
C ASP A 389 6.58 -38.26 -35.76
N PRO A 390 7.34 -39.24 -36.28
CA PRO A 390 6.97 -40.65 -36.23
C PRO A 390 6.69 -41.18 -34.81
N SER A 391 7.27 -40.56 -33.78
CA SER A 391 7.02 -40.92 -32.37
C SER A 391 5.61 -40.60 -31.86
N SER A 392 4.82 -39.83 -32.62
CA SER A 392 3.46 -39.45 -32.23
C SER A 392 2.47 -40.62 -32.16
N GLY A 393 2.75 -41.73 -32.85
CA GLY A 393 1.86 -42.90 -32.91
C GLY A 393 0.57 -42.72 -33.74
N ILE A 394 0.26 -41.50 -34.20
CA ILE A 394 -0.90 -41.15 -35.02
C ILE A 394 -0.40 -40.46 -36.30
N SER A 395 -0.88 -40.90 -37.47
CA SER A 395 -0.53 -40.27 -38.75
C SER A 395 -1.37 -39.02 -39.00
N LYS A 396 -0.91 -38.14 -39.91
CA LYS A 396 -1.63 -36.89 -40.22
C LYS A 396 -3.05 -37.13 -40.74
N GLU A 397 -3.26 -38.24 -41.44
CA GLU A 397 -4.52 -38.59 -42.09
C GLU A 397 -5.51 -39.26 -41.12
N ALA A 398 -5.01 -39.85 -40.03
CA ALA A 398 -5.82 -40.51 -39.01
C ALA A 398 -6.16 -39.60 -37.81
N ALA A 399 -5.50 -38.44 -37.71
CA ALA A 399 -5.68 -37.49 -36.63
C ALA A 399 -7.12 -36.94 -36.55
N GLN A 400 -7.68 -36.95 -35.35
CA GLN A 400 -9.00 -36.39 -35.05
C GLN A 400 -8.91 -35.24 -34.05
N VAL A 401 -10.02 -34.50 -33.93
CA VAL A 401 -10.13 -33.44 -32.91
C VAL A 401 -9.94 -34.06 -31.54
N TYR A 402 -9.20 -33.39 -30.66
CA TYR A 402 -8.82 -33.82 -29.31
C TYR A 402 -7.67 -34.85 -29.22
N ASP A 403 -7.15 -35.36 -30.33
CA ASP A 403 -5.95 -36.19 -30.33
C ASP A 403 -4.71 -35.37 -29.92
N THR A 404 -3.73 -36.04 -29.32
CA THR A 404 -2.43 -35.43 -28.99
C THR A 404 -1.37 -35.90 -29.98
N ILE A 405 -0.76 -34.94 -30.68
CA ILE A 405 0.23 -35.18 -31.72
C ILE A 405 1.58 -34.60 -31.34
N THR A 406 2.67 -35.29 -31.70
CA THR A 406 4.03 -34.78 -31.57
C THR A 406 4.51 -34.20 -32.89
N PHE A 407 4.76 -32.89 -32.94
CA PHE A 407 5.37 -32.21 -34.08
C PHE A 407 6.91 -32.28 -34.03
N ARG A 408 7.54 -32.37 -35.21
CA ARG A 408 9.00 -32.28 -35.35
C ARG A 408 9.50 -30.87 -35.04
N GLY A 409 10.64 -30.80 -34.35
CA GLY A 409 11.39 -29.57 -34.08
C GLY A 409 12.42 -29.81 -32.97
N PRO A 410 13.41 -28.92 -32.78
CA PRO A 410 14.23 -28.90 -31.58
C PRO A 410 13.65 -27.89 -30.55
N PRO A 411 13.04 -28.33 -29.43
CA PRO A 411 12.63 -29.68 -29.06
C PRO A 411 11.31 -30.13 -29.71
N LEU A 412 11.02 -31.44 -29.63
CA LEU A 412 9.74 -32.02 -30.07
C LEU A 412 8.59 -31.36 -29.31
N LEU A 413 7.49 -31.07 -30.02
CA LEU A 413 6.33 -30.39 -29.44
C LEU A 413 5.14 -31.35 -29.39
N LYS A 414 4.74 -31.76 -28.18
CA LYS A 414 3.46 -32.46 -27.98
C LYS A 414 2.34 -31.42 -27.92
N GLN A 415 1.34 -31.56 -28.79
CA GLN A 415 0.22 -30.64 -28.92
C GLN A 415 -1.09 -31.41 -29.01
N ARG A 416 -2.06 -31.06 -28.18
CA ARG A 416 -3.45 -31.52 -28.33
C ARG A 416 -4.13 -30.71 -29.42
N LEU A 417 -4.83 -31.38 -30.34
CA LEU A 417 -5.54 -30.74 -31.44
C LEU A 417 -6.93 -30.28 -31.00
N TRP A 418 -7.31 -29.08 -31.43
CA TRP A 418 -8.58 -28.44 -31.13
C TRP A 418 -9.25 -28.00 -32.45
N PRO A 419 -10.59 -27.82 -32.46
CA PRO A 419 -11.22 -27.09 -33.56
C PRO A 419 -10.76 -25.63 -33.54
N ARG A 420 -10.94 -24.89 -34.63
CA ARG A 420 -10.66 -23.45 -34.61
C ARG A 420 -11.55 -22.76 -33.59
N HIS A 421 -10.93 -21.99 -32.70
CA HIS A 421 -11.60 -21.22 -31.66
C HIS A 421 -10.74 -20.02 -31.30
N CYS A 422 -11.35 -19.00 -30.72
CA CYS A 422 -10.72 -17.80 -30.21
C CYS A 422 -9.70 -17.18 -31.18
N ILE A 423 -10.06 -17.15 -32.48
CA ILE A 423 -9.23 -16.55 -33.52
C ILE A 423 -9.15 -15.03 -33.28
N GLN A 424 -7.96 -14.45 -33.43
CA GLN A 424 -7.72 -13.02 -33.27
C GLN A 424 -8.76 -12.18 -34.02
N ASP A 425 -9.26 -11.14 -33.34
CA ASP A 425 -10.24 -10.19 -33.87
C ASP A 425 -11.60 -10.80 -34.28
N SER A 426 -11.87 -12.06 -33.89
CA SER A 426 -13.17 -12.69 -34.11
C SER A 426 -14.12 -12.52 -32.93
N TRP A 427 -15.42 -12.56 -33.20
CA TRP A 427 -16.46 -12.58 -32.15
C TRP A 427 -16.25 -13.72 -31.14
N GLY A 428 -15.77 -14.88 -31.60
CA GLY A 428 -15.51 -16.03 -30.77
C GLY A 428 -14.44 -15.79 -29.68
N ALA A 429 -13.47 -14.91 -29.97
CA ALA A 429 -12.39 -14.53 -29.06
C ALA A 429 -12.76 -13.40 -28.09
N GLU A 430 -13.92 -12.77 -28.22
CA GLU A 430 -14.37 -11.76 -27.26
C GLU A 430 -14.84 -12.42 -25.95
N LEU A 431 -14.63 -11.73 -24.83
CA LEU A 431 -15.25 -12.12 -23.56
C LEU A 431 -16.78 -12.10 -23.70
N HIS A 432 -17.46 -13.00 -23.01
CA HIS A 432 -18.91 -13.08 -23.07
C HIS A 432 -19.56 -11.76 -22.62
N LYS A 433 -20.54 -11.27 -23.38
CA LYS A 433 -21.19 -9.96 -23.15
C LYS A 433 -21.79 -9.77 -21.74
N ASP A 434 -22.21 -10.87 -21.12
CA ASP A 434 -22.86 -10.87 -19.80
C ASP A 434 -21.83 -10.98 -18.65
N LEU A 435 -20.55 -11.21 -18.96
CA LEU A 435 -19.46 -11.14 -17.99
C LEU A 435 -19.15 -9.67 -17.69
N LYS A 436 -19.17 -9.29 -16.42
CA LYS A 436 -18.80 -7.94 -16.00
C LYS A 436 -17.30 -7.76 -16.17
N ILE A 437 -16.91 -6.66 -16.80
CA ILE A 437 -15.51 -6.24 -16.92
C ILE A 437 -15.31 -5.06 -15.99
N VAL A 438 -14.31 -5.16 -15.11
CA VAL A 438 -13.94 -4.08 -14.18
C VAL A 438 -13.00 -3.10 -14.88
N ASP A 439 -13.18 -1.79 -14.66
CA ASP A 439 -12.50 -0.72 -15.42
C ASP A 439 -10.96 -0.78 -15.33
N ASN A 440 -10.40 -1.24 -14.21
CA ASN A 440 -8.95 -1.37 -14.01
C ASN A 440 -8.41 -2.80 -14.14
N ALA A 441 -9.23 -3.73 -14.64
CA ALA A 441 -8.79 -5.08 -14.85
C ALA A 441 -7.75 -5.20 -15.96
N ILE A 442 -6.86 -6.17 -15.81
CA ILE A 442 -5.79 -6.40 -16.77
C ILE A 442 -6.15 -7.59 -17.66
N LYS A 443 -6.11 -7.38 -18.97
CA LYS A 443 -6.33 -8.43 -19.96
C LYS A 443 -5.00 -9.07 -20.35
N ILE A 444 -4.91 -10.39 -20.25
CA ILE A 444 -3.75 -11.18 -20.64
C ILE A 444 -4.13 -12.01 -21.85
N TYR A 445 -3.43 -11.82 -22.97
CA TYR A 445 -3.65 -12.57 -24.20
C TYR A 445 -2.64 -13.72 -24.27
N LYS A 446 -3.13 -14.96 -24.41
CA LYS A 446 -2.31 -16.18 -24.51
C LYS A 446 -2.51 -16.86 -25.86
N GLY A 447 -1.56 -17.73 -26.25
CA GLY A 447 -1.63 -18.47 -27.51
C GLY A 447 -1.46 -17.60 -28.76
N THR A 448 -0.78 -16.45 -28.65
CA THR A 448 -0.58 -15.50 -29.75
C THR A 448 0.51 -15.92 -30.74
N ASN A 449 1.36 -16.89 -30.36
CA ASN A 449 2.43 -17.41 -31.20
C ASN A 449 1.90 -18.57 -32.06
N PRO A 450 1.97 -18.51 -33.40
CA PRO A 450 1.44 -19.58 -34.24
C PRO A 450 2.11 -20.94 -34.02
N GLU A 451 3.36 -20.98 -33.56
CA GLU A 451 4.15 -22.21 -33.43
C GLU A 451 4.06 -22.87 -32.05
N VAL A 452 3.47 -22.22 -31.04
CA VAL A 452 3.44 -22.71 -29.67
C VAL A 452 2.14 -22.33 -28.98
N ASP A 453 1.42 -23.33 -28.48
CA ASP A 453 0.21 -23.14 -27.71
C ASP A 453 0.51 -22.73 -26.26
N SER A 454 -0.47 -22.18 -25.54
CA SER A 454 -0.32 -21.68 -24.17
C SER A 454 -1.54 -22.00 -23.32
N TYR A 455 -1.46 -23.08 -22.54
CA TYR A 455 -2.54 -23.46 -21.62
C TYR A 455 -2.53 -22.64 -20.33
N SER A 456 -1.36 -22.21 -19.87
CA SER A 456 -1.22 -21.43 -18.64
C SER A 456 -1.24 -19.93 -18.94
N VAL A 457 -1.86 -19.15 -18.05
CA VAL A 457 -1.76 -17.68 -18.12
C VAL A 457 -0.35 -17.19 -17.76
N PHE A 458 0.52 -18.00 -17.14
CA PHE A 458 1.88 -17.61 -16.75
C PHE A 458 2.93 -17.81 -17.86
N TRP A 459 2.82 -18.89 -18.62
CA TRP A 459 3.86 -19.35 -19.55
C TRP A 459 3.26 -19.92 -20.84
N ASP A 460 4.01 -19.82 -21.94
CA ASP A 460 3.76 -20.68 -23.09
C ASP A 460 4.05 -22.16 -22.75
N ASN A 461 3.52 -23.11 -23.53
CA ASN A 461 3.69 -24.55 -23.25
C ASN A 461 5.16 -25.02 -23.33
N LYS A 462 6.06 -24.20 -23.89
CA LYS A 462 7.51 -24.45 -23.92
C LYS A 462 8.26 -23.80 -22.75
N LYS A 463 7.59 -23.01 -21.90
CA LYS A 463 8.17 -22.13 -20.87
C LYS A 463 9.27 -21.19 -21.40
N MET A 464 9.17 -20.79 -22.67
CA MET A 464 10.17 -19.97 -23.36
C MET A 464 9.80 -18.48 -23.33
N MET A 465 8.51 -18.14 -23.32
CA MET A 465 8.01 -16.78 -23.13
C MET A 465 7.16 -16.68 -21.87
N GLU A 466 7.57 -15.81 -20.95
CA GLU A 466 6.78 -15.41 -19.79
C GLU A 466 5.71 -14.40 -20.23
N THR A 467 4.46 -14.58 -19.81
CA THR A 467 3.45 -13.55 -20.03
C THR A 467 3.68 -12.37 -19.09
N SER A 468 3.01 -11.23 -19.33
CA SER A 468 3.10 -10.08 -18.41
C SER A 468 2.50 -10.36 -17.02
N LEU A 469 1.80 -11.48 -16.83
CA LEU A 469 1.09 -11.79 -15.59
C LEU A 469 2.03 -11.83 -14.37
N SER A 470 3.17 -12.53 -14.45
CA SER A 470 4.11 -12.63 -13.33
C SER A 470 4.62 -11.27 -12.86
N SER A 471 5.04 -10.42 -13.81
CA SER A 471 5.53 -9.07 -13.50
C SER A 471 4.45 -8.20 -12.84
N GLN A 472 3.20 -8.32 -13.30
CA GLN A 472 2.07 -7.55 -12.76
C GLN A 472 1.63 -8.06 -11.40
N LEU A 473 1.64 -9.39 -11.16
CA LEU A 473 1.37 -9.96 -9.85
C LEU A 473 2.44 -9.54 -8.84
N GLN A 474 3.71 -9.47 -9.25
CA GLN A 474 4.80 -8.96 -8.42
C GLN A 474 4.66 -7.46 -8.11
N GLU A 475 4.36 -6.64 -9.11
CA GLU A 475 4.12 -5.19 -8.93
C GLU A 475 2.97 -4.95 -7.95
N LYS A 476 1.91 -5.76 -8.03
CA LYS A 476 0.77 -5.72 -7.11
C LYS A 476 1.02 -6.39 -5.75
N SER A 477 2.20 -6.99 -5.56
CA SER A 477 2.57 -7.72 -4.34
C SER A 477 1.51 -8.78 -3.98
N ALA A 478 0.94 -9.45 -4.98
CA ALA A 478 -0.08 -10.47 -4.79
C ALA A 478 0.51 -11.66 -4.02
N THR A 479 -0.21 -12.12 -3.00
CA THR A 479 0.17 -13.30 -2.21
C THR A 479 -0.77 -14.48 -2.46
N ASP A 480 -2.01 -14.19 -2.85
CA ASP A 480 -3.08 -15.16 -3.03
C ASP A 480 -3.69 -14.99 -4.42
N ILE A 481 -3.82 -16.10 -5.12
CA ILE A 481 -4.36 -16.15 -6.47
C ILE A 481 -5.63 -16.98 -6.44
N TYR A 482 -6.75 -16.31 -6.68
CA TYR A 482 -8.06 -16.92 -6.85
C TYR A 482 -8.28 -17.16 -8.33
N ILE A 483 -8.55 -18.40 -8.72
CA ILE A 483 -8.64 -18.81 -10.13
C ILE A 483 -10.02 -19.41 -10.37
N CYS A 484 -10.65 -19.00 -11.47
CA CYS A 484 -11.85 -19.63 -12.00
C CYS A 484 -11.95 -19.44 -13.51
N GLY A 485 -12.91 -20.09 -14.17
CA GLY A 485 -13.16 -19.87 -15.58
C GLY A 485 -13.58 -21.13 -16.36
N LEU A 486 -13.37 -21.09 -17.66
CA LEU A 486 -13.71 -22.19 -18.56
C LEU A 486 -12.50 -23.07 -18.86
N ALA A 487 -12.78 -24.30 -19.29
CA ALA A 487 -11.78 -25.36 -19.45
C ALA A 487 -11.04 -25.69 -18.13
N TYR A 488 -11.82 -26.06 -17.09
CA TYR A 488 -11.36 -26.45 -15.75
C TYR A 488 -10.12 -27.36 -15.79
N ASP A 489 -10.19 -28.45 -16.55
CA ASP A 489 -9.19 -29.50 -16.71
C ASP A 489 -8.02 -29.14 -17.65
N VAL A 490 -8.08 -27.97 -18.30
CA VAL A 490 -7.10 -27.53 -19.28
C VAL A 490 -6.48 -26.20 -18.83
N CYS A 491 -7.09 -25.06 -19.20
CA CYS A 491 -6.51 -23.73 -18.99
C CYS A 491 -6.51 -23.32 -17.51
N VAL A 492 -7.64 -23.52 -16.83
CA VAL A 492 -7.79 -23.21 -15.40
C VAL A 492 -6.85 -24.09 -14.56
N GLY A 493 -6.82 -25.40 -14.86
CA GLY A 493 -5.96 -26.36 -14.17
C GLY A 493 -4.47 -26.09 -14.36
N ALA A 494 -4.04 -25.85 -15.60
CA ALA A 494 -2.65 -25.48 -15.90
C ALA A 494 -2.23 -24.20 -15.18
N THR A 495 -3.10 -23.18 -15.20
CA THR A 495 -2.85 -21.90 -14.51
C THR A 495 -2.74 -22.07 -12.99
N ALA A 496 -3.57 -22.92 -12.40
CA ALA A 496 -3.50 -23.21 -10.96
C ALA A 496 -2.20 -23.94 -10.56
N ILE A 497 -1.76 -24.90 -11.36
CA ILE A 497 -0.52 -25.64 -11.10
C ILE A 497 0.70 -24.72 -11.26
N ASP A 498 0.71 -23.86 -12.28
CA ASP A 498 1.80 -22.90 -12.46
C ASP A 498 1.82 -21.83 -11.35
N ALA A 499 0.66 -21.34 -10.91
CA ALA A 499 0.58 -20.44 -9.75
C ALA A 499 1.18 -21.08 -8.49
N LEU A 500 0.88 -22.36 -8.23
CA LEU A 500 1.46 -23.13 -7.12
C LEU A 500 2.98 -23.33 -7.29
N THR A 501 3.44 -23.56 -8.53
CA THR A 501 4.87 -23.77 -8.83
C THR A 501 5.67 -22.48 -8.66
N ASN A 502 5.09 -21.33 -9.01
CA ASN A 502 5.65 -20.00 -8.81
C ASN A 502 5.59 -19.53 -7.34
N GLY A 503 5.07 -20.36 -6.44
CA GLY A 503 5.08 -20.12 -5.00
C GLY A 503 3.92 -19.25 -4.48
N TYR A 504 2.87 -19.05 -5.28
CA TYR A 504 1.67 -18.35 -4.83
C TYR A 504 0.73 -19.26 -4.05
N ARG A 505 0.01 -18.68 -3.08
CA ARG A 505 -1.09 -19.36 -2.40
C ARG A 505 -2.26 -19.41 -3.36
N THR A 506 -2.63 -20.60 -3.82
CA THR A 506 -3.55 -20.74 -4.94
C THR A 506 -4.87 -21.32 -4.47
N ILE A 507 -5.96 -20.64 -4.83
CA ILE A 507 -7.33 -20.98 -4.50
C ILE A 507 -8.09 -21.18 -5.80
N LEU A 508 -8.64 -22.37 -6.01
CA LEU A 508 -9.47 -22.70 -7.17
C LEU A 508 -10.95 -22.65 -6.77
N ILE A 509 -11.76 -21.91 -7.52
CA ILE A 509 -13.17 -21.70 -7.22
C ILE A 509 -14.03 -22.65 -8.08
N ASP A 510 -14.54 -23.71 -7.46
CA ASP A 510 -15.15 -24.87 -8.13
C ASP A 510 -16.47 -24.51 -8.84
N ASP A 511 -17.39 -23.83 -8.15
CA ASP A 511 -18.69 -23.43 -8.69
C ASP A 511 -18.58 -22.34 -9.78
N CYS A 512 -17.49 -21.57 -9.78
CA CYS A 512 -17.14 -20.62 -10.84
C CYS A 512 -16.37 -21.24 -12.01
N SER A 513 -16.22 -22.56 -12.06
CA SER A 513 -15.41 -23.22 -13.10
C SER A 513 -16.16 -24.35 -13.81
N ARG A 514 -15.95 -24.50 -15.12
CA ARG A 514 -16.52 -25.60 -15.93
C ARG A 514 -15.47 -26.13 -16.91
N GLY A 515 -15.46 -27.45 -17.14
CA GLY A 515 -14.44 -28.14 -17.91
C GLY A 515 -15.00 -29.00 -19.04
N VAL A 516 -14.09 -29.70 -19.70
CA VAL A 516 -14.30 -30.44 -20.95
C VAL A 516 -14.54 -31.92 -20.66
N ASP A 517 -13.82 -32.50 -19.69
CA ASP A 517 -13.92 -33.91 -19.31
C ASP A 517 -13.96 -34.12 -17.79
N LEU A 518 -14.88 -34.95 -17.29
CA LEU A 518 -15.08 -35.17 -15.84
C LEU A 518 -13.89 -35.89 -15.18
N VAL A 519 -13.27 -36.84 -15.88
CA VAL A 519 -12.15 -37.61 -15.33
C VAL A 519 -10.92 -36.72 -15.20
N ASP A 520 -10.67 -35.87 -16.19
CA ASP A 520 -9.56 -34.93 -16.15
C ASP A 520 -9.80 -33.80 -15.14
N ILE A 521 -11.05 -33.34 -14.95
CA ILE A 521 -11.39 -32.40 -13.87
C ILE A 521 -11.00 -32.96 -12.49
N GLU A 522 -11.39 -34.20 -12.19
CA GLU A 522 -11.08 -34.82 -10.89
C GLU A 522 -9.58 -35.05 -10.69
N LYS A 523 -8.84 -35.36 -11.76
CA LYS A 523 -7.37 -35.40 -11.71
C LYS A 523 -6.81 -34.03 -11.37
N THR A 524 -7.24 -32.96 -12.05
CA THR A 524 -6.81 -31.59 -11.77
C THR A 524 -7.08 -31.20 -10.32
N LYS A 525 -8.27 -31.51 -9.80
CA LYS A 525 -8.61 -31.25 -8.39
C LYS A 525 -7.64 -31.96 -7.44
N THR A 526 -7.38 -33.23 -7.70
CA THR A 526 -6.44 -34.04 -6.91
C THR A 526 -5.02 -33.46 -6.96
N THR A 527 -4.55 -33.03 -8.13
CA THR A 527 -3.23 -32.42 -8.31
C THR A 527 -3.11 -31.08 -7.59
N VAL A 528 -4.14 -30.23 -7.65
CA VAL A 528 -4.13 -28.94 -6.94
C VAL A 528 -4.06 -29.15 -5.43
N ILE A 529 -4.87 -30.05 -4.88
CA ILE A 529 -4.86 -30.38 -3.44
C ILE A 529 -3.50 -30.97 -3.02
N ALA A 530 -2.95 -31.91 -3.82
CA ALA A 530 -1.67 -32.54 -3.53
C ALA A 530 -0.50 -31.54 -3.50
N ASN A 531 -0.62 -30.41 -4.22
CA ASN A 531 0.36 -29.32 -4.23
C ASN A 531 0.02 -28.18 -3.25
N ASN A 532 -0.82 -28.46 -2.24
CA ASN A 532 -1.24 -27.52 -1.20
C ASN A 532 -2.08 -26.33 -1.70
N GLY A 533 -2.72 -26.46 -2.86
CA GLY A 533 -3.81 -25.58 -3.28
C GLY A 533 -5.11 -25.91 -2.56
N VAL A 534 -6.01 -24.94 -2.49
CA VAL A 534 -7.32 -25.11 -1.85
C VAL A 534 -8.43 -24.95 -2.88
N ILE A 535 -9.42 -25.84 -2.83
CA ILE A 535 -10.62 -25.76 -3.66
C ILE A 535 -11.79 -25.30 -2.80
N VAL A 536 -12.48 -24.25 -3.23
CA VAL A 536 -13.60 -23.64 -2.49
C VAL A 536 -14.76 -23.32 -3.42
N ASN A 537 -15.91 -23.00 -2.82
CA ASN A 537 -17.02 -22.37 -3.54
C ASN A 537 -17.00 -20.84 -3.38
N SER A 538 -17.63 -20.12 -4.30
CA SER A 538 -17.74 -18.67 -4.34
C SER A 538 -18.20 -18.07 -3.00
N SER A 539 -19.11 -18.75 -2.30
CA SER A 539 -19.61 -18.33 -0.98
C SER A 539 -18.54 -18.19 0.11
N GLN A 540 -17.40 -18.88 -0.01
CA GLN A 540 -16.32 -18.88 0.98
C GLN A 540 -15.25 -17.82 0.67
N VAL A 541 -15.16 -17.39 -0.59
CA VAL A 541 -14.10 -16.51 -1.10
C VAL A 541 -14.01 -15.19 -0.33
N LYS A 542 -15.16 -14.57 -0.04
CA LYS A 542 -15.21 -13.29 0.67
C LYS A 542 -14.49 -13.34 2.02
N ALA A 543 -14.75 -14.37 2.81
CA ALA A 543 -14.14 -14.50 4.13
C ALA A 543 -12.62 -14.75 4.03
N MET A 544 -12.17 -15.45 2.98
CA MET A 544 -10.75 -15.70 2.75
C MET A 544 -10.01 -14.43 2.32
N VAL A 545 -10.57 -13.65 1.39
CA VAL A 545 -10.02 -12.36 0.95
C VAL A 545 -9.93 -11.36 2.10
N GLU A 546 -10.93 -11.35 3.00
CA GLU A 546 -10.93 -10.49 4.20
C GLU A 546 -10.01 -10.99 5.32
N GLY A 547 -9.31 -12.12 5.15
CA GLY A 547 -8.44 -12.73 6.16
C GLY A 547 -9.18 -13.33 7.37
N LYS A 548 -10.49 -13.57 7.26
CA LYS A 548 -11.33 -14.16 8.31
C LYS A 548 -11.37 -15.68 8.24
N ASP A 549 -11.35 -16.26 7.04
CA ASP A 549 -11.18 -17.69 6.80
C ASP A 549 -9.74 -17.97 6.36
N ARG A 550 -8.96 -18.61 7.23
CA ARG A 550 -7.53 -18.82 7.08
C ARG A 550 -7.24 -20.31 7.05
N ARG A 551 -7.01 -20.84 5.85
CA ARG A 551 -6.82 -22.26 5.58
C ARG A 551 -5.39 -22.72 5.88
N PRO A 552 -5.19 -23.82 6.64
CA PRO A 552 -3.87 -24.28 7.03
C PRO A 552 -3.02 -24.70 5.82
N GLU A 553 -3.62 -25.22 4.76
CA GLU A 553 -2.93 -25.66 3.54
C GLU A 553 -2.19 -24.50 2.86
N LEU A 554 -2.84 -23.34 2.77
CA LEU A 554 -2.25 -22.11 2.21
C LEU A 554 -1.13 -21.56 3.11
N GLY A 555 -1.31 -21.68 4.44
CA GLY A 555 -0.27 -21.32 5.41
C GLY A 555 0.96 -22.20 5.30
N TYR A 556 0.76 -23.52 5.22
CA TYR A 556 1.83 -24.49 5.06
C TYR A 556 2.58 -24.31 3.73
N LYS A 557 1.85 -24.11 2.61
CA LYS A 557 2.45 -23.78 1.31
C LYS A 557 3.36 -22.56 1.41
N LEU A 558 2.90 -21.49 2.06
CA LEU A 558 3.69 -20.28 2.25
C LEU A 558 4.96 -20.53 3.07
N ALA A 559 4.88 -21.34 4.13
CA ALA A 559 6.04 -21.69 4.94
C ALA A 559 7.11 -22.43 4.10
N ILE A 560 6.70 -23.41 3.28
CA ILE A 560 7.63 -24.11 2.37
C ILE A 560 8.31 -23.13 1.39
N GLU A 561 7.57 -22.18 0.83
CA GLU A 561 8.16 -21.19 -0.08
C GLU A 561 9.10 -20.22 0.63
N ILE A 562 8.84 -19.89 1.89
CA ILE A 562 9.78 -19.11 2.72
C ILE A 562 11.08 -19.90 2.94
N LYS A 563 10.99 -21.20 3.28
CA LYS A 563 12.15 -22.09 3.42
C LYS A 563 13.01 -22.10 2.16
N ARG A 564 12.38 -22.28 0.99
CA ARG A 564 13.08 -22.23 -0.30
C ARG A 564 13.82 -20.91 -0.48
N LYS A 565 13.16 -19.78 -0.26
CA LYS A 565 13.76 -18.44 -0.41
C LYS A 565 14.89 -18.15 0.59
N LEU A 566 14.82 -18.71 1.80
CA LEU A 566 15.89 -18.57 2.79
C LEU A 566 17.14 -19.34 2.34
N ASN A 567 16.99 -20.57 1.87
CA ASN A 567 18.12 -21.38 1.40
C ASN A 567 18.84 -20.75 0.19
N PHE A 568 18.11 -20.11 -0.73
CA PHE A 568 18.74 -19.41 -1.87
C PHE A 568 19.61 -18.21 -1.46
N ILE A 569 19.33 -17.56 -0.33
CA ILE A 569 20.10 -16.40 0.16
C ILE A 569 21.43 -16.85 0.79
N ASP A 570 21.48 -18.06 1.33
CA ASP A 570 22.71 -18.63 1.89
C ASP A 570 23.66 -19.16 0.80
N ASP A 571 23.12 -19.65 -0.32
CA ASP A 571 23.94 -20.13 -1.46
C ASP A 571 24.53 -18.98 -2.31
N ASP A 572 23.87 -17.82 -2.42
CA ASP A 572 24.40 -16.63 -3.13
C ASP A 572 25.46 -15.84 -2.32
N ASN A 573 25.62 -16.15 -1.03
CA ASN A 573 26.62 -15.55 -0.13
C ASN A 573 27.84 -16.46 0.11
N GLN A 574 27.92 -17.62 -0.57
CA GLN A 574 29.14 -18.45 -0.70
C GLN A 574 29.81 -18.21 -2.05
#